data_AF-A0A1Y5I7B4-F1
#
_entry.id   AF-A0A1Y5I7B4-F1
#
_cell.length_a   1.000
_cell.length_b   1.000
_cell.length_c   1.000
_cell.angle_alpha   90.00
_cell.angle_beta   90.00
_cell.angle_gamma   90.00
#
_symmetry.space_group_name_H-M   'P 1'
#
loop_
_entity.id
_entity.type
_entity.pdbx_description
1 polymer ?
#
loop_
_entity_poly.entity_id
_entity_poly.type
_entity_poly.pdbx_seq_one_letter_code
_entity_poly.pdbx_strand_id
1 'polypeptide(L)'
;MRAAAEVRDGGADASARVKALIRLARSPGGIEEACARNAVTRVMGCASASWIEASVDGAGKVRARCASESDVTRGYGRVLCGVLNGSAVEDALTMSDGFVDAMEIGLGSKVEKSRVNGFKNMLETAKKQLRAATSSAGGDPFPSLIITASEVRSRGSFAASQASYLEPDVGKVKALVDALRTKKIGIVAHFYMDPEVQGILMAAKAEYPHIAISDSLVMADLAVKMVESGCETVGVLGVDFMSENVRAIIDEAGHPEAKVYRMAAEDIGCSLAEAAQSESYDRYLTEAGKTKNGVHVIYINTGLDTKAGANAKIPTITCTSSNVVATVLQAAAQIPDVNVFYGPDTYMGGNLAELLRRMTTWSDEEIKEMHPAHDRETVKSLLPRLKYFDDGTCMVHDMFGRDVCETVCAYYGDAYQTAHFEVPGEMFKLAMEAKDRGLGVVGSTQNILDYTCARVDEAIARALPEGERLRFVLGTETGMVTSIVRAVQARLRSACDAGVCGVEAEIVFPVSSDAVAATGDADIPVVPGVLSGEGCSLDGGCASCPYMKMNSYDALMKMCDRVGSAAGEAMLAAQEPRKYESEDGTGPSIASQGCVPILHMRHFQKNKTFSDELVTDITGRV
;
A
#
# COMPACT_ATOMS: atom_id res chain seq x y z
N MET A 1 30.66 19.09 17.06
CA MET A 1 31.79 18.13 16.87
C MET A 1 32.45 17.63 18.17
N ARG A 2 32.78 18.49 19.15
CA ARG A 2 33.48 18.07 20.39
C ARG A 2 32.75 17.00 21.20
N ALA A 3 31.42 17.10 21.35
CA ALA A 3 30.60 16.10 22.04
C ALA A 3 30.51 14.76 21.28
N ALA A 4 30.51 14.78 19.94
CA ALA A 4 30.51 13.57 19.13
C ALA A 4 31.86 12.83 19.24
N ALA A 5 32.98 13.57 19.24
CA ALA A 5 34.30 13.01 19.49
C ALA A 5 34.43 12.46 20.92
N GLU A 6 33.91 13.17 21.93
CA GLU A 6 33.93 12.71 23.33
C GLU A 6 33.17 11.39 23.54
N VAL A 7 32.06 11.18 22.83
CA VAL A 7 31.29 9.91 22.91
C VAL A 7 31.96 8.79 22.12
N ARG A 8 32.49 9.09 20.92
CA ARG A 8 33.19 8.10 20.08
C ARG A 8 34.51 7.66 20.70
N ASP A 9 35.27 8.59 21.25
CA ASP A 9 36.60 8.37 21.81
C ASP A 9 36.54 8.05 23.32
N GLY A 10 35.34 8.13 23.92
CA GLY A 10 35.07 7.98 25.36
C GLY A 10 34.99 6.55 25.89
N GLY A 11 35.26 5.53 25.07
CA GLY A 11 35.32 4.15 25.55
C GLY A 11 35.58 3.08 24.48
N ALA A 12 36.25 2.00 24.91
CA ALA A 12 36.65 0.86 24.07
C ALA A 12 35.49 -0.08 23.66
N ASP A 13 34.33 0.01 24.32
CA ASP A 13 33.14 -0.83 24.07
C ASP A 13 31.82 -0.01 24.08
N ALA A 14 30.74 -0.63 23.60
CA ALA A 14 29.41 0.00 23.51
C ALA A 14 28.84 0.46 24.86
N SER A 15 29.17 -0.23 25.96
CA SER A 15 28.68 0.12 27.31
C SER A 15 29.29 1.43 27.80
N ALA A 16 30.58 1.63 27.55
CA ALA A 16 31.27 2.86 27.90
C ALA A 16 30.74 4.07 27.10
N ARG A 17 30.43 3.89 25.82
CA ARG A 17 29.80 4.93 24.97
C ARG A 17 28.40 5.31 25.47
N VAL A 18 27.58 4.34 25.88
CA VAL A 18 26.26 4.61 26.51
C VAL A 18 26.40 5.38 27.83
N LYS A 19 27.38 5.05 28.67
CA LYS A 19 27.66 5.80 29.90
C LYS A 19 28.11 7.24 29.59
N ALA A 20 28.88 7.45 28.53
CA ALA A 20 29.25 8.79 28.07
C ALA A 20 28.02 9.60 27.65
N LEU A 21 27.07 9.01 26.91
CA LEU A 21 25.80 9.65 26.55
C LEU A 21 24.98 10.07 27.78
N ILE A 22 24.87 9.19 28.78
CA ILE A 22 24.12 9.50 30.02
C ILE A 22 24.79 10.66 30.79
N ARG A 23 26.13 10.69 30.85
CA ARG A 23 26.86 11.81 31.45
C ARG A 23 26.60 13.11 30.70
N LEU A 24 26.64 13.07 29.37
CA LEU A 24 26.33 14.23 28.53
C LEU A 24 24.89 14.70 28.76
N ALA A 25 23.94 13.79 28.89
CA ALA A 25 22.53 14.09 29.16
C ALA A 25 22.29 14.80 30.51
N ARG A 26 23.09 14.46 31.54
CA ARG A 26 22.96 14.99 32.91
C ARG A 26 23.83 16.22 33.19
N SER A 27 24.70 16.62 32.26
CA SER A 27 25.62 17.74 32.47
C SER A 27 24.85 19.08 32.57
N PRO A 28 25.02 19.87 33.66
CA PRO A 28 24.42 21.19 33.79
C PRO A 28 25.02 22.17 32.77
N GLY A 29 24.18 22.99 32.13
CA GLY A 29 24.63 24.00 31.15
C GLY A 29 24.65 23.56 29.68
N GLY A 30 24.18 22.36 29.35
CA GLY A 30 23.93 21.97 27.96
C GLY A 30 22.66 22.62 27.43
N ILE A 31 22.78 23.45 26.38
CA ILE A 31 21.73 23.97 25.47
C ILE A 31 20.33 23.96 26.12
N GLU A 32 19.94 25.08 26.73
CA GLU A 32 18.70 25.29 27.50
C GLU A 32 17.55 24.34 27.13
N GLU A 33 17.09 23.58 28.13
CA GLU A 33 16.05 22.52 28.10
C GLU A 33 14.65 22.97 27.64
N ALA A 34 14.52 24.13 26.99
CA ALA A 34 13.26 24.67 26.50
C ALA A 34 12.93 24.23 25.06
N CYS A 35 13.23 22.96 24.68
CA CYS A 35 12.62 22.40 23.47
C CYS A 35 11.11 22.33 23.74
N ALA A 36 10.30 23.02 22.95
CA ALA A 36 8.85 22.96 23.08
C ALA A 36 8.41 21.49 22.97
N ARG A 37 7.62 21.00 23.93
CA ARG A 37 7.03 19.65 23.88
C ARG A 37 5.65 19.77 23.26
N ASN A 38 5.57 19.56 21.95
CA ASN A 38 4.31 19.62 21.21
C ASN A 38 4.38 18.66 20.01
N ALA A 39 3.26 18.55 19.28
CA ALA A 39 3.15 17.67 18.12
C ALA A 39 4.10 18.01 16.96
N VAL A 40 4.60 19.25 16.84
CA VAL A 40 5.48 19.70 15.74
C VAL A 40 6.93 19.28 15.98
N THR A 41 7.38 19.34 17.23
CA THR A 41 8.75 18.98 17.62
C THR A 41 8.88 17.49 17.96
N ARG A 42 7.77 16.77 18.07
CA ARG A 42 7.71 15.35 18.42
C ARG A 42 8.44 14.48 17.39
N VAL A 43 9.32 13.59 17.86
CA VAL A 43 10.09 12.65 17.02
C VAL A 43 9.44 11.27 16.98
N MET A 44 8.84 10.90 15.85
CA MET A 44 8.18 9.59 15.69
C MET A 44 9.19 8.43 15.70
N GLY A 45 8.72 7.22 16.07
CA GLY A 45 9.53 5.99 16.06
C GLY A 45 10.59 5.85 17.17
N CYS A 46 10.68 6.81 18.09
CA CYS A 46 11.51 6.67 19.29
C CYS A 46 10.84 5.77 20.36
N ALA A 47 11.60 4.87 20.99
CA ALA A 47 11.10 4.09 22.13
C ALA A 47 10.65 4.97 23.31
N SER A 48 11.38 6.05 23.58
CA SER A 48 11.03 7.06 24.59
C SER A 48 10.46 8.31 23.93
N ALA A 49 9.48 8.95 24.58
CA ALA A 49 8.96 10.22 24.10
C ALA A 49 10.09 11.26 24.03
N SER A 50 10.26 11.80 22.83
CA SER A 50 11.39 12.66 22.47
C SER A 50 10.96 13.75 21.49
N TRP A 51 11.63 14.90 21.59
CA TRP A 51 11.36 16.10 20.81
C TRP A 51 12.66 16.74 20.32
N ILE A 52 12.63 17.31 19.13
CA ILE A 52 13.70 18.12 18.56
C ILE A 52 13.13 19.35 17.86
N GLU A 53 13.80 20.47 18.05
CA GLU A 53 13.50 21.76 17.44
C GLU A 53 14.76 22.25 16.72
N ALA A 54 14.68 22.49 15.42
CA ALA A 54 15.72 23.04 14.58
C ALA A 54 15.17 24.28 13.85
N SER A 55 15.92 25.37 13.93
CA SER A 55 15.58 26.67 13.33
C SER A 55 16.81 27.30 12.69
N VAL A 56 16.60 28.32 11.87
CA VAL A 56 17.67 29.11 11.25
C VAL A 56 17.71 30.47 11.93
N ASP A 57 18.87 30.88 12.44
CA ASP A 57 19.03 32.21 13.04
C ASP A 57 19.22 33.32 11.99
N GLY A 58 19.24 34.57 12.45
CA GLY A 58 19.43 35.75 11.58
C GLY A 58 20.77 35.80 10.84
N ALA A 59 21.72 34.91 11.16
CA ALA A 59 22.99 34.76 10.45
C ALA A 59 22.99 33.57 9.46
N GLY A 60 21.84 32.91 9.27
CA GLY A 60 21.71 31.75 8.39
C GLY A 60 22.31 30.47 8.98
N LYS A 61 22.53 30.41 10.30
CA LYS A 61 23.09 29.25 11.00
C LYS A 61 22.01 28.45 11.70
N VAL A 62 22.25 27.14 11.80
CA VAL A 62 21.33 26.21 12.44
C VAL A 62 21.37 26.37 13.96
N ARG A 63 20.18 26.40 14.57
CA ARG A 63 19.95 26.36 16.03
C ARG A 63 19.05 25.19 16.35
N ALA A 64 19.60 24.19 17.05
CA ALA A 64 18.94 22.95 17.40
C ALA A 64 18.86 22.74 18.91
N ARG A 65 17.71 22.25 19.40
CA ARG A 65 17.41 21.89 20.79
C ARG A 65 16.67 20.57 20.84
N CYS A 66 16.78 19.83 21.94
CA CYS A 66 16.10 18.54 22.08
C CYS A 66 15.60 18.31 23.51
N ALA A 67 14.56 17.49 23.66
CA ALA A 67 14.10 16.96 24.94
C ALA A 67 13.80 15.46 24.82
N SER A 68 13.97 14.71 25.91
CA SER A 68 13.58 13.29 25.97
C SER A 68 13.39 12.83 27.41
N GLU A 69 12.45 11.90 27.60
CA GLU A 69 12.21 11.22 28.88
C GLU A 69 13.30 10.20 29.23
N SER A 70 14.06 9.71 28.24
CA SER A 70 15.18 8.80 28.43
C SER A 70 16.50 9.57 28.46
N ASP A 71 17.33 9.35 29.49
CA ASP A 71 18.67 9.94 29.58
C ASP A 71 19.56 9.53 28.39
N VAL A 72 19.42 8.30 27.88
CA VAL A 72 20.20 7.83 26.73
C VAL A 72 19.80 8.59 25.47
N THR A 73 18.49 8.69 25.21
CA THR A 73 17.94 9.39 24.05
C THR A 73 18.19 10.90 24.13
N ARG A 74 18.16 11.47 25.33
CA ARG A 74 18.58 12.86 25.58
C ARG A 74 20.05 13.08 25.28
N GLY A 75 20.91 12.11 25.64
CA GLY A 75 22.33 12.13 25.29
C GLY A 75 22.54 12.18 23.78
N TYR A 76 21.83 11.34 23.02
CA TYR A 76 21.85 11.37 21.56
C TYR A 76 21.42 12.72 20.99
N GLY A 77 20.30 13.25 21.47
CA GLY A 77 19.83 14.56 21.07
C GLY A 77 20.86 15.66 21.33
N ARG A 78 21.57 15.63 22.48
CA ARG A 78 22.63 16.60 22.78
C ARG A 78 23.83 16.49 21.84
N VAL A 79 24.21 15.28 21.44
CA VAL A 79 25.25 15.08 20.41
C VAL A 79 24.80 15.71 19.10
N LEU A 80 23.57 15.41 18.67
CA LEU A 80 23.00 15.93 17.43
C LEU A 80 22.96 17.46 17.43
N CYS A 81 22.39 18.06 18.46
CA CYS A 81 22.35 19.51 18.62
C CYS A 81 23.75 20.12 18.64
N GLY A 82 24.75 19.44 19.23
CA GLY A 82 26.14 19.89 19.22
C GLY A 82 26.87 19.75 17.88
N VAL A 83 26.29 19.03 16.91
CA VAL A 83 26.78 18.96 15.52
C VAL A 83 26.04 19.98 14.64
N LEU A 84 24.73 20.10 14.81
CA LEU A 84 23.88 21.01 14.05
C LEU A 84 24.09 22.48 14.45
N ASN A 85 24.24 22.79 15.74
CA ASN A 85 24.36 24.17 16.19
C ASN A 85 25.57 24.87 15.59
N GLY A 86 25.32 25.97 14.85
CA GLY A 86 26.34 26.77 14.18
C GLY A 86 26.78 26.26 12.80
N SER A 87 26.25 25.13 12.32
CA SER A 87 26.49 24.67 10.94
C SER A 87 25.75 25.53 9.92
N ALA A 88 26.17 25.48 8.66
CA ALA A 88 25.32 25.96 7.57
C ALA A 88 24.11 25.03 7.42
N VAL A 89 23.01 25.55 6.85
CA VAL A 89 21.80 24.75 6.61
C VAL A 89 22.09 23.64 5.58
N GLU A 90 22.83 23.94 4.52
CA GLU A 90 23.22 22.97 3.49
C GLU A 90 24.00 21.77 4.07
N ASP A 91 24.95 22.03 4.97
CA ASP A 91 25.72 20.98 5.67
C ASP A 91 24.80 20.10 6.54
N ALA A 92 23.83 20.71 7.21
CA ALA A 92 22.87 19.96 8.04
C ALA A 92 21.93 19.09 7.19
N LEU A 93 21.51 19.57 6.03
CA LEU A 93 20.61 18.85 5.12
C LEU A 93 21.30 17.69 4.37
N THR A 94 22.59 17.83 4.09
CA THR A 94 23.40 16.79 3.42
C THR A 94 23.95 15.71 4.36
N MET A 95 23.82 15.90 5.67
CA MET A 95 24.29 14.93 6.67
C MET A 95 23.54 13.60 6.53
N SER A 96 24.25 12.50 6.28
CA SER A 96 23.66 11.18 6.11
C SER A 96 23.46 10.44 7.43
N ASP A 97 22.59 9.42 7.42
CA ASP A 97 22.41 8.49 8.53
C ASP A 97 23.70 7.71 8.87
N GLY A 98 24.65 7.65 7.94
CA GLY A 98 25.98 7.10 8.18
C GLY A 98 26.74 7.82 9.30
N PHE A 99 26.41 9.08 9.60
CA PHE A 99 26.92 9.76 10.79
C PHE A 99 26.49 9.04 12.09
N VAL A 100 25.23 8.58 12.15
CA VAL A 100 24.70 7.85 13.30
C VAL A 100 25.38 6.50 13.42
N ASP A 101 25.52 5.79 12.29
CA ASP A 101 26.17 4.47 12.26
C ASP A 101 27.65 4.56 12.65
N ALA A 102 28.36 5.61 12.21
CA ALA A 102 29.77 5.87 12.52
C ALA A 102 30.04 6.17 14.00
N MET A 103 29.01 6.45 14.81
CA MET A 103 29.19 6.55 16.26
C MET A 103 29.35 5.18 16.93
N GLU A 104 29.01 4.09 16.22
CA GLU A 104 29.02 2.68 16.64
C GLU A 104 28.47 2.47 18.06
N ILE A 105 27.41 3.20 18.40
CA ILE A 105 26.79 3.13 19.73
C ILE A 105 25.76 1.99 19.72
N GLY A 106 26.22 0.78 20.05
CA GLY A 106 25.37 -0.40 20.23
C GLY A 106 25.19 -1.23 18.96
N LEU A 107 26.06 -2.22 18.79
CA LEU A 107 25.93 -3.27 17.77
C LEU A 107 25.38 -4.54 18.44
N GLY A 108 24.16 -4.96 18.07
CA GLY A 108 23.76 -6.36 18.16
C GLY A 108 22.43 -6.71 18.85
N SER A 109 21.81 -5.86 19.67
CA SER A 109 20.53 -6.21 20.35
C SER A 109 19.28 -5.46 19.83
N LYS A 110 18.08 -6.04 19.99
CA LYS A 110 16.79 -5.39 19.59
C LYS A 110 16.58 -4.04 20.30
N VAL A 111 17.02 -3.92 21.55
CA VAL A 111 16.95 -2.67 22.35
C VAL A 111 17.92 -1.61 21.80
N GLU A 112 19.06 -2.02 21.25
CA GLU A 112 20.03 -1.13 20.62
C GLU A 112 19.55 -0.62 19.27
N LYS A 113 18.99 -1.49 18.40
CA LYS A 113 18.37 -1.09 17.12
C LYS A 113 17.32 0.02 17.34
N SER A 114 16.46 -0.14 18.35
CA SER A 114 15.43 0.86 18.67
C SER A 114 15.99 2.23 19.09
N ARG A 115 17.14 2.26 19.79
CA ARG A 115 17.80 3.50 20.20
C ARG A 115 18.48 4.22 19.04
N VAL A 116 19.15 3.46 18.17
CA VAL A 116 19.77 3.98 16.94
C VAL A 116 18.70 4.58 16.01
N ASN A 117 17.56 3.89 15.87
CA ASN A 117 16.44 4.37 15.06
C ASN A 117 15.88 5.69 15.59
N GLY A 118 15.72 5.83 16.91
CA GLY A 118 15.29 7.10 17.51
C GLY A 118 16.24 8.26 17.20
N PHE A 119 17.55 8.00 17.13
CA PHE A 119 18.54 9.01 16.75
C PHE A 119 18.47 9.38 15.26
N LYS A 120 18.34 8.40 14.35
CA LYS A 120 18.10 8.65 12.91
C LYS A 120 16.82 9.49 12.70
N ASN A 121 15.76 9.17 13.43
CA ASN A 121 14.50 9.91 13.32
C ASN A 121 14.61 11.35 13.83
N MET A 122 15.40 11.61 14.89
CA MET A 122 15.69 12.99 15.32
C MET A 122 16.35 13.81 14.22
N LEU A 123 17.30 13.22 13.49
CA LEU A 123 17.97 13.90 12.38
C LEU A 123 16.97 14.26 11.27
N GLU A 124 16.13 13.32 10.86
CA GLU A 124 15.13 13.58 9.82
C GLU A 124 14.10 14.64 10.23
N THR A 125 13.63 14.63 11.49
CA THR A 125 12.76 15.70 12.02
C THR A 125 13.45 17.06 11.98
N ALA A 126 14.74 17.14 12.35
CA ALA A 126 15.50 18.39 12.28
C ALA A 126 15.68 18.89 10.83
N LYS A 127 16.04 18.01 9.89
CA LYS A 127 16.19 18.36 8.47
C LYS A 127 14.90 18.91 7.88
N LYS A 128 13.77 18.28 8.19
CA LYS A 128 12.44 18.74 7.77
C LYS A 128 12.13 20.15 8.29
N GLN A 129 12.36 20.41 9.58
CA GLN A 129 12.15 21.74 10.16
C GLN A 129 13.05 22.80 9.51
N LEU A 130 14.29 22.44 9.20
CA LEU A 130 15.22 23.34 8.48
C LEU A 130 14.75 23.63 7.05
N ARG A 131 14.32 22.61 6.29
CA ARG A 131 13.76 22.79 4.94
C ARG A 131 12.54 23.71 4.96
N ALA A 132 11.64 23.50 5.94
CA ALA A 132 10.47 24.35 6.13
C ALA A 132 10.86 25.80 6.48
N ALA A 133 11.93 26.02 7.25
CA ALA A 133 12.42 27.35 7.60
C ALA A 133 13.12 28.08 6.44
N THR A 134 13.68 27.36 5.47
CA THR A 134 14.37 27.94 4.30
C THR A 134 13.51 28.04 3.05
N SER A 135 12.41 27.30 2.97
CA SER A 135 11.52 27.32 1.80
C SER A 135 10.70 28.62 1.74
N SER A 136 10.75 29.32 0.61
CA SER A 136 9.85 30.46 0.31
C SER A 136 8.44 30.01 -0.07
N ALA A 137 8.28 28.75 -0.50
CA ALA A 137 7.00 28.10 -0.68
C ALA A 137 6.57 27.51 0.66
N GLY A 138 5.75 28.24 1.40
CA GLY A 138 5.24 27.80 2.70
C GLY A 138 4.21 26.69 2.53
N GLY A 139 4.50 25.49 3.04
CA GLY A 139 3.52 24.40 3.15
C GLY A 139 4.14 23.00 3.11
N ASP A 140 3.43 22.04 3.71
CA ASP A 140 3.60 20.62 3.43
C ASP A 140 3.15 20.37 1.97
N PRO A 141 3.99 19.77 1.09
CA PRO A 141 3.79 19.80 -0.37
C PRO A 141 2.67 18.86 -0.85
N PHE A 142 2.24 17.92 -0.02
CA PHE A 142 1.23 16.94 -0.38
C PHE A 142 -0.12 17.19 0.31
N PRO A 143 -1.25 16.91 -0.37
CA PRO A 143 -2.55 16.93 0.24
C PRO A 143 -2.66 15.85 1.32
N SER A 144 -3.47 16.09 2.35
CA SER A 144 -3.64 15.15 3.47
C SER A 144 -5.01 15.22 4.14
N LEU A 145 -5.40 14.10 4.76
CA LEU A 145 -6.54 14.02 5.69
C LEU A 145 -6.03 13.94 7.12
N ILE A 146 -6.51 14.83 7.98
CA ILE A 146 -6.22 14.83 9.42
C ILE A 146 -7.44 14.27 10.15
N ILE A 147 -7.26 13.11 10.76
CA ILE A 147 -8.29 12.35 11.46
C ILE A 147 -8.15 12.59 12.95
N THR A 148 -9.23 13.03 13.58
CA THR A 148 -9.37 13.11 15.04
C THR A 148 -10.55 12.25 15.49
N ALA A 149 -10.77 12.12 16.80
CA ALA A 149 -11.95 11.44 17.33
C ALA A 149 -13.27 12.09 16.84
N SER A 150 -13.32 13.41 16.73
CA SER A 150 -14.55 14.16 16.43
C SER A 150 -14.75 14.48 14.96
N GLU A 151 -13.69 14.61 14.17
CA GLU A 151 -13.78 15.11 12.80
C GLU A 151 -12.69 14.56 11.88
N VAL A 152 -12.88 14.77 10.57
CA VAL A 152 -11.86 14.55 9.54
C VAL A 152 -11.68 15.88 8.81
N ARG A 153 -10.49 16.48 8.91
CA ARG A 153 -10.14 17.72 8.22
C ARG A 153 -9.32 17.41 6.97
N SER A 154 -9.50 18.18 5.90
CA SER A 154 -8.75 18.03 4.66
C SER A 154 -7.78 19.19 4.43
N ARG A 155 -6.64 18.89 3.80
CA ARG A 155 -5.68 19.88 3.29
C ARG A 155 -5.41 19.62 1.81
N GLY A 156 -5.66 20.63 0.98
CA GLY A 156 -5.55 20.53 -0.48
C GLY A 156 -6.84 20.03 -1.14
N SER A 157 -7.04 20.40 -2.41
CA SER A 157 -8.25 20.07 -3.19
C SER A 157 -8.47 18.56 -3.27
N PHE A 158 -7.41 17.79 -3.53
CA PHE A 158 -7.44 16.34 -3.59
C PHE A 158 -8.05 15.73 -2.32
N ALA A 159 -7.53 16.10 -1.14
CA ALA A 159 -8.00 15.59 0.13
C ALA A 159 -9.42 16.09 0.46
N ALA A 160 -9.79 17.29 0.01
CA ALA A 160 -11.16 17.81 0.19
C ALA A 160 -12.18 16.95 -0.56
N SER A 161 -11.88 16.55 -1.80
CA SER A 161 -12.72 15.61 -2.55
C SER A 161 -12.84 14.29 -1.79
N GLN A 162 -11.72 13.69 -1.36
CA GLN A 162 -11.73 12.44 -0.58
C GLN A 162 -12.57 12.54 0.70
N ALA A 163 -12.48 13.65 1.44
CA ALA A 163 -13.23 13.85 2.67
C ALA A 163 -14.74 13.89 2.43
N SER A 164 -15.18 14.50 1.33
CA SER A 164 -16.62 14.62 1.01
C SER A 164 -17.31 13.27 0.84
N TYR A 165 -16.56 12.23 0.44
CA TYR A 165 -17.08 10.89 0.21
C TYR A 165 -17.11 10.00 1.46
N LEU A 166 -16.48 10.41 2.55
CA LEU A 166 -16.52 9.66 3.83
C LEU A 166 -17.92 9.63 4.45
N GLU A 167 -18.68 10.70 4.20
CA GLU A 167 -20.07 10.91 4.64
C GLU A 167 -20.99 10.92 3.40
N PRO A 168 -21.41 9.75 2.90
CA PRO A 168 -22.20 9.67 1.68
C PRO A 168 -23.60 10.27 1.85
N ASP A 169 -24.18 10.74 0.75
CA ASP A 169 -25.54 11.26 0.70
C ASP A 169 -26.56 10.19 1.16
N VAL A 170 -27.28 10.50 2.24
CA VAL A 170 -28.26 9.58 2.86
C VAL A 170 -29.40 9.24 1.90
N GLY A 171 -29.80 10.16 1.03
CA GLY A 171 -30.82 9.93 0.00
C GLY A 171 -30.34 8.94 -1.06
N LYS A 172 -29.09 9.08 -1.53
CA LYS A 172 -28.47 8.11 -2.46
C LYS A 172 -28.36 6.71 -1.84
N VAL A 173 -27.90 6.63 -0.59
CA VAL A 173 -27.79 5.35 0.15
C VAL A 173 -29.16 4.67 0.25
N LYS A 174 -30.18 5.40 0.67
CA LYS A 174 -31.54 4.87 0.81
C LYS A 174 -32.11 4.40 -0.53
N ALA A 175 -31.99 5.22 -1.57
CA ALA A 175 -32.48 4.87 -2.91
C ALA A 175 -31.83 3.58 -3.43
N LEU A 176 -30.52 3.42 -3.23
CA LEU A 176 -29.81 2.19 -3.58
C LEU A 176 -30.34 1.00 -2.77
N VAL A 177 -30.42 1.09 -1.45
CA VAL A 177 -30.91 0.00 -0.58
C VAL A 177 -32.33 -0.44 -0.96
N ASP A 178 -33.22 0.51 -1.23
CA ASP A 178 -34.60 0.25 -1.63
C ASP A 178 -34.64 -0.50 -2.98
N ALA A 179 -33.82 -0.08 -3.96
CA ALA A 179 -33.74 -0.74 -5.26
C ALA A 179 -33.17 -2.17 -5.14
N LEU A 180 -32.06 -2.34 -4.43
CA LEU A 180 -31.42 -3.65 -4.25
C LEU A 180 -32.35 -4.64 -3.55
N ARG A 181 -33.03 -4.20 -2.49
CA ARG A 181 -33.97 -5.05 -1.74
C ARG A 181 -35.18 -5.44 -2.57
N THR A 182 -35.79 -4.47 -3.27
CA THR A 182 -37.00 -4.71 -4.07
C THR A 182 -36.74 -5.67 -5.22
N LYS A 183 -35.57 -5.57 -5.86
CA LYS A 183 -35.20 -6.34 -7.05
C LYS A 183 -34.30 -7.54 -6.75
N LYS A 184 -34.04 -7.82 -5.46
CA LYS A 184 -33.18 -8.92 -4.98
C LYS A 184 -31.81 -8.94 -5.64
N ILE A 185 -31.15 -7.79 -5.68
CA ILE A 185 -29.84 -7.60 -6.32
C ILE A 185 -28.74 -7.69 -5.27
N GLY A 186 -27.81 -8.63 -5.43
CA GLY A 186 -26.56 -8.66 -4.67
C GLY A 186 -25.50 -7.76 -5.34
N ILE A 187 -24.64 -7.14 -4.54
CA ILE A 187 -23.54 -6.29 -5.04
C ILE A 187 -22.21 -6.82 -4.54
N VAL A 188 -21.29 -7.07 -5.47
CA VAL A 188 -19.88 -7.33 -5.18
C VAL A 188 -19.05 -6.21 -5.81
N ALA A 189 -18.20 -5.57 -5.01
CA ALA A 189 -17.38 -4.45 -5.44
C ALA A 189 -15.93 -4.65 -5.04
N HIS A 190 -15.01 -4.17 -5.89
CA HIS A 190 -13.59 -4.17 -5.56
C HIS A 190 -13.23 -3.12 -4.49
N PHE A 191 -12.10 -3.28 -3.80
CA PHE A 191 -11.58 -2.24 -2.89
C PHE A 191 -11.21 -0.93 -3.59
N TYR A 192 -11.01 -0.97 -4.90
CA TYR A 192 -10.48 0.15 -5.70
C TYR A 192 -11.59 0.99 -6.35
N MET A 193 -12.82 0.84 -5.86
CA MET A 193 -13.91 1.68 -6.32
C MET A 193 -13.65 3.15 -6.05
N ASP A 194 -14.21 3.98 -6.92
CA ASP A 194 -14.22 5.43 -6.71
C ASP A 194 -14.72 5.75 -5.29
N PRO A 195 -14.07 6.68 -4.56
CA PRO A 195 -14.42 7.00 -3.19
C PRO A 195 -15.91 7.31 -2.97
N GLU A 196 -16.60 7.94 -3.92
CA GLU A 196 -18.04 8.22 -3.81
C GLU A 196 -18.84 6.92 -3.69
N VAL A 197 -18.61 6.02 -4.64
CA VAL A 197 -19.32 4.73 -4.73
C VAL A 197 -18.97 3.85 -3.55
N GLN A 198 -17.69 3.82 -3.17
CA GLN A 198 -17.25 3.06 -2.01
C GLN A 198 -17.92 3.56 -0.72
N GLY A 199 -18.00 4.88 -0.52
CA GLY A 199 -18.70 5.50 0.62
C GLY A 199 -20.17 5.07 0.67
N ILE A 200 -20.88 5.17 -0.45
CA ILE A 200 -22.29 4.77 -0.56
C ILE A 200 -22.47 3.28 -0.28
N LEU A 201 -21.66 2.40 -0.89
CA LEU A 201 -21.74 0.95 -0.68
C LEU A 201 -21.46 0.56 0.78
N MET A 202 -20.48 1.20 1.42
CA MET A 202 -20.17 0.95 2.83
C MET A 202 -21.31 1.36 3.75
N ALA A 203 -21.98 2.48 3.48
CA ALA A 203 -23.17 2.89 4.23
C ALA A 203 -24.36 1.95 3.97
N ALA A 204 -24.64 1.64 2.70
CA ALA A 204 -25.73 0.75 2.30
C ALA A 204 -25.58 -0.67 2.87
N LYS A 205 -24.34 -1.16 3.02
CA LYS A 205 -24.06 -2.48 3.61
C LYS A 205 -24.58 -2.63 5.05
N ALA A 206 -24.70 -1.54 5.80
CA ALA A 206 -25.28 -1.57 7.15
C ALA A 206 -26.79 -1.88 7.14
N GLU A 207 -27.49 -1.57 6.04
CA GLU A 207 -28.92 -1.74 5.90
C GLU A 207 -29.31 -2.93 5.01
N TYR A 208 -28.43 -3.34 4.09
CA TYR A 208 -28.65 -4.44 3.16
C TYR A 208 -27.49 -5.45 3.18
N PRO A 209 -27.74 -6.72 3.57
CA PRO A 209 -26.68 -7.69 3.86
C PRO A 209 -25.98 -8.23 2.61
N HIS A 210 -26.56 -8.09 1.42
CA HIS A 210 -26.00 -8.61 0.17
C HIS A 210 -25.13 -7.57 -0.56
N ILE A 211 -24.33 -6.83 0.20
CA ILE A 211 -23.27 -5.95 -0.32
C ILE A 211 -21.92 -6.40 0.23
N ALA A 212 -21.01 -6.72 -0.68
CA ALA A 212 -19.65 -7.09 -0.36
C ALA A 212 -18.66 -6.16 -1.06
N ILE A 213 -17.66 -5.71 -0.29
CA ILE A 213 -16.50 -4.97 -0.80
C ILE A 213 -15.30 -5.83 -0.44
N SER A 214 -14.57 -6.33 -1.44
CA SER A 214 -13.48 -7.28 -1.22
C SER A 214 -12.48 -7.30 -2.38
N ASP A 215 -11.43 -8.10 -2.24
CA ASP A 215 -10.54 -8.45 -3.35
C ASP A 215 -11.28 -9.31 -4.40
N SER A 216 -10.85 -9.20 -5.65
CA SER A 216 -11.35 -9.93 -6.83
C SER A 216 -11.71 -11.40 -6.60
N LEU A 217 -10.90 -12.14 -5.85
CA LEU A 217 -11.10 -13.57 -5.59
C LEU A 217 -12.25 -13.87 -4.64
N VAL A 218 -12.41 -13.01 -3.64
CA VAL A 218 -13.42 -13.16 -2.60
C VAL A 218 -14.78 -12.72 -3.14
N MET A 219 -14.80 -11.82 -4.13
CA MET A 219 -16.03 -11.35 -4.77
C MET A 219 -16.85 -12.51 -5.36
N ALA A 220 -16.20 -13.46 -6.06
CA ALA A 220 -16.90 -14.59 -6.67
C ALA A 220 -17.54 -15.51 -5.62
N ASP A 221 -16.81 -15.89 -4.57
CA ASP A 221 -17.35 -16.74 -3.50
C ASP A 221 -18.48 -16.05 -2.71
N LEU A 222 -18.41 -14.73 -2.54
CA LEU A 222 -19.45 -13.95 -1.88
C LEU A 222 -20.68 -13.81 -2.79
N ALA A 223 -20.50 -13.67 -4.10
CA ALA A 223 -21.59 -13.62 -5.05
C ALA A 223 -22.41 -14.92 -5.05
N VAL A 224 -21.74 -16.09 -5.03
CA VAL A 224 -22.43 -17.39 -4.88
C VAL A 224 -23.30 -17.41 -3.62
N LYS A 225 -22.74 -17.01 -2.47
CA LYS A 225 -23.51 -16.96 -1.21
C LYS A 225 -24.70 -16.00 -1.27
N MET A 226 -24.59 -14.89 -2.00
CA MET A 226 -25.71 -13.96 -2.20
C MET A 226 -26.82 -14.62 -3.01
N VAL A 227 -26.47 -15.32 -4.09
CA VAL A 227 -27.42 -16.07 -4.92
C VAL A 227 -28.10 -17.17 -4.11
N GLU A 228 -27.33 -17.97 -3.36
CA GLU A 228 -27.86 -19.00 -2.44
C GLU A 228 -28.79 -18.41 -1.37
N SER A 229 -28.57 -17.14 -0.99
CA SER A 229 -29.41 -16.41 -0.03
C SER A 229 -30.63 -15.73 -0.66
N GLY A 230 -30.88 -15.93 -1.96
CA GLY A 230 -32.07 -15.48 -2.66
C GLY A 230 -31.90 -14.23 -3.55
N CYS A 231 -30.67 -13.77 -3.81
CA CYS A 231 -30.43 -12.78 -4.85
C CYS A 231 -30.60 -13.41 -6.24
N GLU A 232 -31.38 -12.76 -7.11
CA GLU A 232 -31.63 -13.23 -8.49
C GLU A 232 -30.65 -12.58 -9.49
N THR A 233 -30.04 -11.46 -9.10
CA THR A 233 -29.10 -10.70 -9.92
C THR A 233 -27.91 -10.27 -9.08
N VAL A 234 -26.72 -10.26 -9.67
CA VAL A 234 -25.48 -9.77 -9.06
C VAL A 234 -24.92 -8.63 -9.91
N GLY A 235 -24.79 -7.45 -9.31
CA GLY A 235 -24.02 -6.34 -9.88
C GLY A 235 -22.57 -6.44 -9.47
N VAL A 236 -21.66 -6.41 -10.44
CA VAL A 236 -20.22 -6.43 -10.21
C VAL A 236 -19.65 -5.05 -10.49
N LEU A 237 -19.09 -4.41 -9.46
CA LEU A 237 -18.36 -3.16 -9.58
C LEU A 237 -16.86 -3.44 -9.58
N GLY A 238 -16.25 -3.36 -10.76
CA GLY A 238 -14.86 -3.75 -11.00
C GLY A 238 -14.53 -3.64 -12.48
N VAL A 239 -13.50 -4.37 -12.89
CA VAL A 239 -13.08 -4.49 -14.29
C VAL A 239 -13.60 -5.79 -14.89
N ASP A 240 -13.50 -5.93 -16.22
CA ASP A 240 -14.15 -7.02 -16.96
C ASP A 240 -13.81 -8.41 -16.43
N PHE A 241 -12.52 -8.72 -16.24
CA PHE A 241 -12.09 -10.03 -15.75
C PHE A 241 -12.66 -10.39 -14.37
N MET A 242 -12.96 -9.40 -13.52
CA MET A 242 -13.57 -9.65 -12.21
C MET A 242 -15.03 -10.08 -12.38
N SER A 243 -15.76 -9.42 -13.28
CA SER A 243 -17.15 -9.75 -13.59
C SER A 243 -17.29 -11.11 -14.28
N GLU A 244 -16.35 -11.43 -15.16
CA GLU A 244 -16.29 -12.72 -15.84
C GLU A 244 -15.95 -13.85 -14.87
N ASN A 245 -15.03 -13.61 -13.92
CA ASN A 245 -14.74 -14.57 -12.85
C ASN A 245 -15.96 -14.83 -11.95
N VAL A 246 -16.70 -13.79 -11.58
CA VAL A 246 -17.97 -13.94 -10.84
C VAL A 246 -18.97 -14.79 -11.62
N ARG A 247 -19.16 -14.53 -12.91
CA ARG A 247 -20.05 -15.33 -13.78
C ARG A 247 -19.61 -16.80 -13.82
N ALA A 248 -18.34 -17.06 -14.11
CA ALA A 248 -17.77 -18.40 -14.20
C ALA A 248 -18.00 -19.23 -12.93
N ILE A 249 -17.75 -18.65 -11.76
CA ILE A 249 -17.88 -19.35 -10.47
C ILE A 249 -19.35 -19.58 -10.10
N ILE A 250 -20.26 -18.65 -10.44
CA ILE A 250 -21.70 -18.86 -10.24
C ILE A 250 -22.21 -20.00 -11.13
N ASP A 251 -21.74 -20.09 -12.39
CA ASP A 251 -22.08 -21.20 -13.30
C ASP A 251 -21.59 -22.55 -12.74
N GLU A 252 -20.34 -22.61 -12.28
CA GLU A 252 -19.73 -23.81 -11.70
C GLU A 252 -20.43 -24.25 -10.40
N ALA A 253 -20.90 -23.29 -9.60
CA ALA A 253 -21.70 -23.56 -8.40
C ALA A 253 -23.12 -24.07 -8.69
N GLY A 254 -23.53 -24.15 -9.97
CA GLY A 254 -24.83 -24.68 -10.38
C GLY A 254 -25.95 -23.64 -10.39
N HIS A 255 -25.61 -22.35 -10.55
CA HIS A 255 -26.56 -21.24 -10.60
C HIS A 255 -26.54 -20.46 -11.93
N PRO A 256 -26.63 -21.12 -13.10
CA PRO A 256 -26.58 -20.44 -14.40
C PRO A 256 -27.76 -19.47 -14.65
N GLU A 257 -28.85 -19.61 -13.90
CA GLU A 257 -30.04 -18.76 -13.97
C GLU A 257 -29.86 -17.37 -13.33
N ALA A 258 -28.93 -17.23 -12.38
CA ALA A 258 -28.67 -15.94 -11.74
C ALA A 258 -28.07 -14.98 -12.77
N LYS A 259 -28.49 -13.72 -12.79
CA LYS A 259 -27.96 -12.72 -13.76
C LYS A 259 -26.74 -12.03 -13.19
N VAL A 260 -25.74 -11.74 -14.01
CA VAL A 260 -24.53 -11.01 -13.61
C VAL A 260 -24.34 -9.85 -14.56
N TYR A 261 -24.14 -8.64 -14.02
CA TYR A 261 -23.94 -7.43 -14.81
C TYR A 261 -22.71 -6.64 -14.36
N ARG A 262 -21.90 -6.19 -15.32
CA ARG A 262 -20.91 -5.12 -15.14
C ARG A 262 -21.56 -3.74 -15.29
N MET A 263 -20.88 -2.67 -14.86
CA MET A 263 -21.50 -1.34 -14.79
C MET A 263 -21.49 -0.55 -16.11
N ALA A 264 -20.77 -1.01 -17.13
CA ALA A 264 -20.67 -0.36 -18.43
C ALA A 264 -20.93 -1.34 -19.57
N ALA A 265 -21.42 -0.81 -20.71
CA ALA A 265 -21.60 -1.59 -21.92
C ALA A 265 -20.29 -1.71 -22.72
N GLU A 266 -19.45 -0.68 -22.62
CA GLU A 266 -18.07 -0.66 -23.10
C GLU A 266 -17.17 -1.53 -22.21
N ASP A 267 -16.04 -1.95 -22.76
CA ASP A 267 -15.05 -2.72 -22.00
C ASP A 267 -14.45 -1.90 -20.85
N ILE A 268 -14.48 -2.47 -19.65
CA ILE A 268 -13.85 -1.92 -18.45
C ILE A 268 -12.48 -2.59 -18.31
N GLY A 269 -11.49 -1.99 -18.98
CA GLY A 269 -10.14 -2.52 -19.11
C GLY A 269 -9.28 -2.53 -17.83
N CYS A 270 -8.04 -2.97 -17.99
CA CYS A 270 -7.01 -2.95 -16.96
C CYS A 270 -5.64 -3.02 -17.65
N SER A 271 -4.77 -2.03 -17.41
CA SER A 271 -3.44 -1.94 -18.04
C SER A 271 -2.57 -3.17 -17.80
N LEU A 272 -2.64 -3.78 -16.62
CA LEU A 272 -1.92 -5.03 -16.33
C LEU A 272 -2.50 -6.24 -17.08
N ALA A 273 -3.82 -6.31 -17.23
CA ALA A 273 -4.45 -7.39 -17.99
C ALA A 273 -4.12 -7.29 -19.48
N GLU A 274 -4.12 -6.07 -20.03
CA GLU A 274 -3.69 -5.78 -21.40
C GLU A 274 -2.22 -6.16 -21.62
N ALA A 275 -1.32 -5.81 -20.68
CA ALA A 275 0.08 -6.21 -20.73
C ALA A 275 0.25 -7.75 -20.77
N ALA A 276 -0.57 -8.49 -20.02
CA ALA A 276 -0.54 -9.95 -20.01
C ALA A 276 -1.11 -10.62 -21.27
N GLN A 277 -1.80 -9.86 -22.13
CA GLN A 277 -2.29 -10.32 -23.44
C GLN A 277 -1.37 -9.91 -24.60
N SER A 278 -0.25 -9.25 -24.30
CA SER A 278 0.72 -8.79 -25.31
C SER A 278 1.53 -9.94 -25.91
N GLU A 279 2.05 -9.71 -27.13
CA GLU A 279 2.99 -10.64 -27.79
C GLU A 279 4.31 -10.77 -27.00
N SER A 280 4.75 -9.71 -26.31
CA SER A 280 5.95 -9.76 -25.47
C SER A 280 5.76 -10.69 -24.27
N TYR A 281 4.58 -10.67 -23.63
CA TYR A 281 4.23 -11.59 -22.56
C TYR A 281 4.11 -13.04 -23.04
N ASP A 282 3.48 -13.26 -24.19
CA ASP A 282 3.38 -14.58 -24.81
C ASP A 282 4.75 -15.22 -25.06
N ARG A 283 5.67 -14.44 -25.64
CA ARG A 283 7.06 -14.85 -25.87
C ARG A 283 7.78 -15.13 -24.55
N TYR A 284 7.59 -14.28 -23.53
CA TYR A 284 8.16 -14.49 -22.19
C TYR A 284 7.73 -15.85 -21.60
N LEU A 285 6.43 -16.18 -21.66
CA LEU A 285 5.91 -17.47 -21.17
C LEU A 285 6.38 -18.65 -22.02
N THR A 286 6.48 -18.47 -23.34
CA THR A 286 6.98 -19.52 -24.25
C THR A 286 8.44 -19.86 -23.98
N GLU A 287 9.29 -18.87 -23.69
CA GLU A 287 10.67 -19.14 -23.27
C GLU A 287 10.75 -19.70 -21.85
N ALA A 288 9.88 -19.24 -20.95
CA ALA A 288 9.78 -19.78 -19.59
C ALA A 288 9.42 -21.27 -19.59
N GLY A 289 8.47 -21.66 -20.44
CA GLY A 289 7.98 -23.03 -20.58
C GLY A 289 9.00 -24.03 -21.11
N LYS A 290 10.18 -23.58 -21.58
CA LYS A 290 11.32 -24.45 -21.98
C LYS A 290 12.30 -24.71 -20.82
N THR A 291 12.02 -24.14 -19.64
CA THR A 291 12.90 -24.20 -18.48
C THR A 291 12.44 -25.31 -17.55
N LYS A 292 13.34 -26.27 -17.29
CA LYS A 292 13.08 -27.35 -16.34
C LYS A 292 12.73 -26.80 -14.95
N ASN A 293 11.75 -27.43 -14.29
CA ASN A 293 11.20 -27.01 -13.01
C ASN A 293 10.75 -25.53 -13.05
N GLY A 294 10.24 -25.09 -14.20
CA GLY A 294 9.68 -23.75 -14.40
C GLY A 294 8.29 -23.66 -13.79
N VAL A 295 8.08 -22.65 -12.94
CA VAL A 295 6.75 -22.28 -12.45
C VAL A 295 6.48 -20.83 -12.77
N HIS A 296 5.30 -20.56 -13.31
CA HIS A 296 4.83 -19.21 -13.54
C HIS A 296 3.93 -18.76 -12.39
N VAL A 297 4.25 -17.62 -11.81
CA VAL A 297 3.50 -16.98 -10.73
C VAL A 297 2.79 -15.78 -11.34
N ILE A 298 1.51 -15.95 -11.67
CA ILE A 298 0.71 -14.92 -12.34
C ILE A 298 -0.01 -14.04 -11.33
N TYR A 299 0.05 -12.72 -11.50
CA TYR A 299 -0.71 -11.82 -10.66
C TYR A 299 -2.23 -11.94 -10.91
N ILE A 300 -3.02 -11.81 -9.85
CA ILE A 300 -4.48 -12.01 -9.90
C ILE A 300 -5.18 -11.09 -10.90
N ASN A 301 -4.68 -9.87 -11.08
CA ASN A 301 -5.23 -8.82 -11.93
C ASN A 301 -4.99 -9.08 -13.43
N THR A 302 -5.48 -10.23 -13.91
CA THR A 302 -5.37 -10.73 -15.28
C THR A 302 -6.65 -11.50 -15.65
N GLY A 303 -6.93 -11.68 -16.95
CA GLY A 303 -8.08 -12.45 -17.44
C GLY A 303 -8.03 -13.94 -17.11
N LEU A 304 -9.17 -14.63 -17.15
CA LEU A 304 -9.22 -16.09 -17.02
C LEU A 304 -8.63 -16.79 -18.24
N ASP A 305 -8.88 -16.23 -19.44
CA ASP A 305 -8.26 -16.62 -20.70
C ASP A 305 -6.72 -16.59 -20.64
N THR A 306 -6.19 -15.52 -20.04
CA THR A 306 -4.75 -15.27 -19.86
C THR A 306 -4.16 -16.31 -18.90
N LYS A 307 -4.85 -16.59 -17.79
CA LYS A 307 -4.46 -17.65 -16.84
C LYS A 307 -4.49 -19.03 -17.49
N ALA A 308 -5.51 -19.34 -18.27
CA ALA A 308 -5.64 -20.61 -19.00
C ALA A 308 -4.50 -20.78 -20.01
N GLY A 309 -4.27 -19.76 -20.86
CA GLY A 309 -3.21 -19.75 -21.86
C GLY A 309 -1.81 -19.82 -21.25
N ALA A 310 -1.60 -19.16 -20.10
CA ALA A 310 -0.35 -19.27 -19.36
C ALA A 310 -0.14 -20.68 -18.79
N ASN A 311 -1.18 -21.24 -18.15
CA ASN A 311 -1.13 -22.58 -17.57
C ASN A 311 -0.94 -23.68 -18.61
N ALA A 312 -1.38 -23.46 -19.85
CA ALA A 312 -1.13 -24.37 -20.96
C ALA A 312 0.37 -24.41 -21.37
N LYS A 313 1.08 -23.28 -21.28
CA LYS A 313 2.49 -23.14 -21.67
C LYS A 313 3.47 -23.53 -20.56
N ILE A 314 3.17 -23.16 -19.32
CA ILE A 314 4.02 -23.36 -18.15
C ILE A 314 3.11 -23.57 -16.92
N PRO A 315 3.42 -24.53 -16.02
CA PRO A 315 2.63 -24.73 -14.80
C PRO A 315 2.48 -23.41 -14.04
N THR A 316 1.24 -22.97 -13.87
CA THR A 316 0.93 -21.61 -13.42
C THR A 316 0.17 -21.63 -12.10
N ILE A 317 0.61 -20.79 -11.15
CA ILE A 317 -0.10 -20.50 -9.91
C ILE A 317 -0.40 -19.01 -9.83
N THR A 318 -1.62 -18.67 -9.42
CA THR A 318 -2.00 -17.27 -9.21
C THR A 318 -1.41 -16.72 -7.90
N CYS A 319 -1.14 -15.42 -7.81
CA CYS A 319 -0.79 -14.74 -6.58
C CYS A 319 -1.50 -13.40 -6.43
N THR A 320 -1.55 -12.89 -5.20
CA THR A 320 -1.93 -11.54 -4.83
C THR A 320 -0.70 -10.80 -4.27
N SER A 321 -0.79 -9.48 -4.07
CA SER A 321 0.29 -8.71 -3.43
C SER A 321 0.56 -9.17 -1.99
N SER A 322 -0.42 -9.80 -1.33
CA SER A 322 -0.31 -10.31 0.03
C SER A 322 0.40 -11.67 0.15
N ASN A 323 0.48 -12.47 -0.92
CA ASN A 323 1.08 -13.80 -0.85
C ASN A 323 2.24 -14.05 -1.83
N VAL A 324 2.55 -13.12 -2.75
CA VAL A 324 3.59 -13.31 -3.78
C VAL A 324 4.94 -13.77 -3.20
N VAL A 325 5.41 -13.14 -2.12
CA VAL A 325 6.68 -13.52 -1.46
C VAL A 325 6.60 -14.94 -0.91
N ALA A 326 5.50 -15.28 -0.23
CA ALA A 326 5.30 -16.61 0.33
C ALA A 326 5.20 -17.68 -0.77
N THR A 327 4.54 -17.38 -1.90
CA THR A 327 4.44 -18.28 -3.05
C THR A 327 5.82 -18.60 -3.62
N VAL A 328 6.67 -17.59 -3.82
CA VAL A 328 8.01 -17.77 -4.39
C VAL A 328 8.94 -18.54 -3.44
N LEU A 329 8.92 -18.22 -2.15
CA LEU A 329 9.69 -18.97 -1.15
C LEU A 329 9.18 -20.43 -1.05
N GLN A 330 7.86 -20.64 -0.98
CA GLN A 330 7.30 -21.98 -0.91
C GLN A 330 7.66 -22.84 -2.12
N ALA A 331 7.64 -22.26 -3.33
CA ALA A 331 8.09 -22.95 -4.54
C ALA A 331 9.54 -23.45 -4.39
N ALA A 332 10.43 -22.58 -3.91
CA ALA A 332 11.84 -22.90 -3.70
C ALA A 332 12.09 -23.90 -2.57
N ALA A 333 11.20 -23.95 -1.57
CA ALA A 333 11.27 -24.91 -0.48
C ALA A 333 10.80 -26.32 -0.90
N GLN A 334 9.79 -26.43 -1.76
CA GLN A 334 9.22 -27.73 -2.17
C GLN A 334 9.86 -28.32 -3.44
N ILE A 335 10.34 -27.48 -4.35
CA ILE A 335 10.81 -27.91 -5.67
C ILE A 335 12.31 -27.61 -5.79
N PRO A 336 13.16 -28.65 -5.78
CA PRO A 336 14.59 -28.48 -5.99
C PRO A 336 14.87 -27.77 -7.32
N ASP A 337 15.79 -26.81 -7.30
CA ASP A 337 16.23 -26.07 -8.49
C ASP A 337 15.11 -25.38 -9.29
N VAL A 338 13.97 -25.06 -8.65
CA VAL A 338 12.85 -24.35 -9.28
C VAL A 338 13.30 -23.05 -9.95
N ASN A 339 12.74 -22.77 -11.13
CA ASN A 339 12.86 -21.50 -11.82
C ASN A 339 11.52 -20.78 -11.73
N VAL A 340 11.51 -19.60 -11.12
CA VAL A 340 10.28 -18.84 -10.88
C VAL A 340 10.19 -17.73 -11.93
N PHE A 341 9.07 -17.68 -12.63
CA PHE A 341 8.74 -16.65 -13.61
C PHE A 341 7.55 -15.86 -13.10
N TYR A 342 7.72 -14.58 -12.83
CA TYR A 342 6.64 -13.72 -12.32
C TYR A 342 6.13 -12.75 -13.39
N GLY A 343 4.85 -12.39 -13.34
CA GLY A 343 4.26 -11.38 -14.22
C GLY A 343 2.76 -11.13 -13.95
N PRO A 344 2.13 -10.14 -14.62
CA PRO A 344 2.71 -9.21 -15.58
C PRO A 344 3.26 -7.91 -14.96
N ASP A 345 3.18 -7.72 -13.64
CA ASP A 345 3.56 -6.43 -13.04
C ASP A 345 5.09 -6.28 -12.90
N THR A 346 5.67 -5.35 -13.65
CA THR A 346 7.11 -5.11 -13.69
C THR A 346 7.65 -4.63 -12.35
N TYR A 347 6.92 -3.72 -11.68
CA TYR A 347 7.36 -3.14 -10.43
C TYR A 347 7.29 -4.17 -9.31
N MET A 348 6.20 -4.93 -9.20
CA MET A 348 6.11 -5.99 -8.21
C MET A 348 7.19 -7.07 -8.43
N GLY A 349 7.52 -7.40 -9.69
CA GLY A 349 8.60 -8.32 -10.02
C GLY A 349 9.98 -7.81 -9.61
N GLY A 350 10.29 -6.57 -9.94
CA GLY A 350 11.53 -5.90 -9.53
C GLY A 350 11.65 -5.74 -8.01
N ASN A 351 10.55 -5.39 -7.34
CA ASN A 351 10.47 -5.23 -5.89
C ASN A 351 10.63 -6.56 -5.16
N LEU A 352 10.08 -7.65 -5.71
CA LEU A 352 10.30 -9.01 -5.20
C LEU A 352 11.80 -9.38 -5.31
N ALA A 353 12.44 -9.11 -6.44
CA ALA A 353 13.87 -9.36 -6.60
C ALA A 353 14.74 -8.52 -5.66
N GLU A 354 14.39 -7.25 -5.45
CA GLU A 354 15.05 -6.37 -4.48
C GLU A 354 14.85 -6.83 -3.04
N LEU A 355 13.65 -7.29 -2.69
CA LEU A 355 13.38 -7.88 -1.37
C LEU A 355 14.25 -9.10 -1.13
N LEU A 356 14.29 -10.06 -2.07
CA LEU A 356 15.14 -11.25 -1.95
C LEU A 356 16.63 -10.86 -1.88
N ARG A 357 17.07 -9.86 -2.64
CA ARG A 357 18.44 -9.32 -2.54
C ARG A 357 18.73 -8.78 -1.14
N ARG A 358 17.83 -8.00 -0.55
CA ARG A 358 17.96 -7.50 0.83
C ARG A 358 17.95 -8.63 1.86
N MET A 359 17.11 -9.65 1.68
CA MET A 359 17.10 -10.83 2.56
C MET A 359 18.45 -11.53 2.63
N THR A 360 19.32 -11.42 1.60
CA THR A 360 20.69 -11.97 1.67
C THR A 360 21.60 -11.30 2.70
N THR A 361 21.21 -10.15 3.25
CA THR A 361 21.94 -9.45 4.32
C THR A 361 21.30 -9.61 5.70
N TRP A 362 20.07 -10.15 5.77
CA TRP A 362 19.34 -10.39 7.02
C TRP A 362 19.94 -11.55 7.82
N SER A 363 19.56 -11.67 9.10
CA SER A 363 19.89 -12.86 9.89
C SER A 363 19.04 -14.07 9.46
N ASP A 364 19.52 -15.28 9.70
CA ASP A 364 18.76 -16.49 9.35
C ASP A 364 17.46 -16.58 10.16
N GLU A 365 17.41 -16.03 11.37
CA GLU A 365 16.18 -15.92 12.17
C GLU A 365 15.14 -15.00 11.50
N GLU A 366 15.58 -13.83 11.02
CA GLU A 366 14.70 -12.88 10.30
C GLU A 366 14.16 -13.51 9.00
N ILE A 367 14.96 -14.32 8.30
CA ILE A 367 14.51 -15.05 7.11
C ILE A 367 13.52 -16.18 7.47
N LYS A 368 13.77 -16.90 8.57
CA LYS A 368 12.87 -17.97 9.05
C LYS A 368 11.53 -17.45 9.53
N GLU A 369 11.46 -16.21 10.01
CA GLU A 369 10.20 -15.52 10.31
C GLU A 369 9.35 -15.34 9.04
N MET A 370 9.97 -15.16 7.87
CA MET A 370 9.27 -15.09 6.57
C MET A 370 8.89 -16.49 6.06
N HIS A 371 9.82 -17.44 6.13
CA HIS A 371 9.56 -18.81 5.74
C HIS A 371 10.55 -19.79 6.41
N PRO A 372 10.09 -20.82 7.15
CA PRO A 372 10.94 -21.62 8.03
C PRO A 372 11.98 -22.49 7.32
N ALA A 373 11.76 -22.81 6.03
CA ALA A 373 12.69 -23.61 5.22
C ALA A 373 13.82 -22.79 4.57
N HIS A 374 13.85 -21.47 4.79
CA HIS A 374 14.84 -20.59 4.16
C HIS A 374 15.82 -20.00 5.17
N ASP A 375 16.99 -19.69 4.63
CA ASP A 375 18.13 -19.06 5.27
C ASP A 375 18.83 -18.17 4.23
N ARG A 376 19.93 -17.53 4.61
CA ARG A 376 20.65 -16.63 3.72
C ARG A 376 21.15 -17.31 2.43
N GLU A 377 21.61 -18.55 2.52
CA GLU A 377 22.24 -19.24 1.38
C GLU A 377 21.19 -19.76 0.39
N THR A 378 20.07 -20.29 0.89
CA THR A 378 18.95 -20.70 0.05
C THR A 378 18.33 -19.52 -0.70
N VAL A 379 18.20 -18.34 -0.05
CA VAL A 379 17.71 -17.12 -0.72
C VAL A 379 18.70 -16.64 -1.80
N LYS A 380 20.01 -16.63 -1.52
CA LYS A 380 21.04 -16.30 -2.52
C LYS A 380 20.98 -17.24 -3.73
N SER A 381 20.73 -18.53 -3.51
CA SER A 381 20.58 -19.53 -4.57
C SER A 381 19.30 -19.35 -5.40
N LEU A 382 18.22 -18.86 -4.78
CA LEU A 382 16.95 -18.59 -5.46
C LEU A 382 17.00 -17.34 -6.32
N LEU A 383 17.68 -16.28 -5.87
CA LEU A 383 17.72 -14.98 -6.54
C LEU A 383 18.04 -15.04 -8.06
N PRO A 384 19.07 -15.76 -8.55
CA PRO A 384 19.35 -15.85 -9.98
C PRO A 384 18.32 -16.67 -10.77
N ARG A 385 17.46 -17.44 -10.10
CA ARG A 385 16.39 -18.27 -10.68
C ARG A 385 15.02 -17.58 -10.63
N LEU A 386 14.93 -16.41 -10.01
CA LEU A 386 13.76 -15.54 -10.11
C LEU A 386 13.89 -14.66 -11.36
N LYS A 387 12.96 -14.84 -12.30
CA LYS A 387 12.76 -14.02 -13.48
C LYS A 387 11.40 -13.34 -13.38
N TYR A 388 11.27 -12.15 -13.96
CA TYR A 388 10.01 -11.45 -14.01
C TYR A 388 9.85 -10.74 -15.35
N PHE A 389 8.61 -10.53 -15.75
CA PHE A 389 8.25 -9.76 -16.93
C PHE A 389 8.45 -8.25 -16.67
N ASP A 390 9.01 -7.54 -17.65
CA ASP A 390 9.49 -6.16 -17.51
C ASP A 390 8.78 -5.13 -18.40
N ASP A 391 7.65 -5.53 -19.00
CA ASP A 391 6.88 -4.73 -19.97
C ASP A 391 5.38 -4.67 -19.61
N GLY A 392 5.09 -4.58 -18.31
CA GLY A 392 3.73 -4.43 -17.79
C GLY A 392 3.68 -3.56 -16.55
N THR A 393 2.88 -2.50 -16.56
CA THR A 393 2.78 -1.56 -15.44
C THR A 393 1.33 -1.23 -15.11
N CYS A 394 1.05 -1.10 -13.82
CA CYS A 394 -0.22 -0.52 -13.37
C CYS A 394 -0.12 1.01 -13.44
N MET A 395 -0.93 1.63 -14.30
CA MET A 395 -0.94 3.08 -14.49
C MET A 395 -1.19 3.88 -13.19
N VAL A 396 -1.89 3.27 -12.22
CA VAL A 396 -2.15 3.91 -10.92
C VAL A 396 -0.92 3.91 -10.02
N HIS A 397 -0.09 2.87 -10.09
CA HIS A 397 1.11 2.81 -9.27
C HIS A 397 2.27 3.57 -9.91
N ASP A 398 2.28 3.71 -11.24
CA ASP A 398 3.33 4.40 -11.99
C ASP A 398 3.55 5.87 -11.57
N MET A 399 2.50 6.53 -11.05
CA MET A 399 2.58 7.92 -10.57
C MET A 399 3.50 8.14 -9.37
N PHE A 400 3.87 7.09 -8.61
CA PHE A 400 4.77 7.20 -7.46
C PHE A 400 6.25 7.17 -7.88
N GLY A 401 6.57 7.87 -8.97
CA GLY A 401 7.90 7.95 -9.56
C GLY A 401 8.90 8.76 -8.74
N ARG A 402 10.05 9.05 -9.35
CA ARG A 402 11.21 9.67 -8.69
C ARG A 402 10.89 11.00 -8.01
N ASP A 403 10.25 11.93 -8.70
CA ASP A 403 10.00 13.28 -8.19
C ASP A 403 9.11 13.28 -6.93
N VAL A 404 8.13 12.38 -6.91
CA VAL A 404 7.28 12.14 -5.75
C VAL A 404 8.13 11.61 -4.59
N CYS A 405 8.97 10.60 -4.83
CA CYS A 405 9.85 10.02 -3.81
C CYS A 405 10.85 11.03 -3.25
N GLU A 406 11.43 11.88 -4.09
CA GLU A 406 12.34 12.96 -3.67
C GLU A 406 11.62 13.96 -2.75
N THR A 407 10.39 14.32 -3.09
CA THR A 407 9.54 15.18 -2.26
C THR A 407 9.17 14.52 -0.92
N VAL A 408 8.84 13.22 -0.94
CA VAL A 408 8.58 12.44 0.29
C VAL A 408 9.82 12.43 1.19
N CYS A 409 11.00 12.14 0.65
CA CYS A 409 12.28 12.18 1.39
C CYS A 409 12.57 13.57 1.96
N ALA A 410 12.26 14.63 1.20
CA ALA A 410 12.53 16.00 1.61
C ALA A 410 11.61 16.47 2.75
N TYR A 411 10.31 16.20 2.69
CA TYR A 411 9.33 16.83 3.59
C TYR A 411 8.70 15.86 4.60
N TYR A 412 8.82 14.55 4.36
CA TYR A 412 8.18 13.50 5.16
C TYR A 412 9.15 12.37 5.58
N GLY A 413 10.47 12.60 5.54
CA GLY A 413 11.47 11.60 5.96
C GLY A 413 11.36 11.12 7.42
N ASP A 414 10.64 11.88 8.26
CA ASP A 414 10.30 11.57 9.65
C ASP A 414 8.93 10.92 9.85
N ALA A 415 8.13 10.78 8.79
CA ALA A 415 6.79 10.18 8.82
C ALA A 415 6.83 8.65 8.68
N TYR A 416 5.72 8.00 9.01
CA TYR A 416 5.54 6.59 8.67
C TYR A 416 5.36 6.44 7.16
N GLN A 417 6.20 5.62 6.53
CA GLN A 417 6.20 5.39 5.10
C GLN A 417 5.55 4.04 4.80
N THR A 418 4.49 4.05 4.01
CA THR A 418 3.78 2.84 3.61
C THR A 418 3.87 2.69 2.11
N ALA A 419 4.10 1.48 1.62
CA ALA A 419 4.18 1.20 0.19
C ALA A 419 3.50 -0.11 -0.18
N HIS A 420 2.74 -0.08 -1.28
CA HIS A 420 2.24 -1.28 -1.92
C HIS A 420 3.37 -1.99 -2.70
N PHE A 421 3.27 -3.30 -2.94
CA PHE A 421 4.28 -4.03 -3.70
C PHE A 421 4.37 -3.61 -5.19
N GLU A 422 3.29 -3.04 -5.74
CA GLU A 422 3.20 -2.62 -7.14
C GLU A 422 3.79 -1.23 -7.42
N VAL A 423 4.22 -0.48 -6.41
CA VAL A 423 4.80 0.86 -6.62
C VAL A 423 6.18 0.80 -7.27
N PRO A 424 6.60 1.84 -8.01
CA PRO A 424 7.96 2.01 -8.50
C PRO A 424 9.03 1.70 -7.44
N GLY A 425 10.16 1.16 -7.92
CA GLY A 425 11.24 0.69 -7.06
C GLY A 425 11.79 1.77 -6.12
N GLU A 426 11.73 3.04 -6.51
CA GLU A 426 12.08 4.19 -5.67
C GLU A 426 11.20 4.29 -4.42
N MET A 427 9.87 4.22 -4.57
CA MET A 427 8.93 4.29 -3.45
C MET A 427 9.04 3.04 -2.56
N PHE A 428 9.22 1.87 -3.18
CA PHE A 428 9.48 0.63 -2.46
C PHE A 428 10.74 0.72 -1.59
N LYS A 429 11.86 1.20 -2.15
CA LYS A 429 13.13 1.37 -1.41
C LYS A 429 12.98 2.36 -0.28
N LEU A 430 12.29 3.48 -0.50
CA LEU A 430 12.01 4.50 0.50
C LEU A 430 11.27 3.90 1.71
N ALA A 431 10.21 3.13 1.47
CA ALA A 431 9.45 2.47 2.54
C ALA A 431 10.26 1.35 3.23
N MET A 432 11.11 0.63 2.51
CA MET A 432 12.03 -0.36 3.09
C MET A 432 13.09 0.29 3.99
N GLU A 433 13.68 1.41 3.58
CA GLU A 433 14.63 2.17 4.41
C GLU A 433 13.94 2.76 5.65
N ALA A 434 12.70 3.21 5.53
CA ALA A 434 11.89 3.61 6.68
C ALA A 434 11.57 2.39 7.59
N LYS A 435 11.32 1.20 7.02
CA LYS A 435 11.10 -0.04 7.78
C LYS A 435 12.33 -0.41 8.61
N ASP A 436 13.53 -0.26 8.06
CA ASP A 436 14.79 -0.46 8.79
C ASP A 436 14.91 0.48 10.00
N ARG A 437 14.34 1.69 9.90
CA ARG A 437 14.21 2.68 10.98
C ARG A 437 12.99 2.49 11.89
N GLY A 438 12.17 1.45 11.68
CA GLY A 438 10.93 1.21 12.43
C GLY A 438 9.78 2.18 12.08
N LEU A 439 9.91 2.92 10.99
CA LEU A 439 8.94 3.88 10.47
C LEU A 439 8.32 3.43 9.14
N GLY A 440 8.42 2.16 8.74
CA GLY A 440 7.91 1.75 7.43
C GLY A 440 7.30 0.36 7.37
N VAL A 441 6.43 0.18 6.38
CA VAL A 441 5.83 -1.10 6.00
C VAL A 441 5.74 -1.20 4.49
N VAL A 442 6.02 -2.40 3.97
CA VAL A 442 5.76 -2.75 2.57
C VAL A 442 4.88 -3.99 2.57
N GLY A 443 3.81 -3.97 1.78
CA GLY A 443 2.84 -5.06 1.79
C GLY A 443 1.63 -4.81 0.91
N SER A 444 0.60 -5.64 1.11
CA SER A 444 -0.73 -5.41 0.56
C SER A 444 -1.42 -4.23 1.24
N THR A 445 -2.51 -3.79 0.63
CA THR A 445 -3.54 -2.91 1.20
C THR A 445 -3.85 -3.21 2.68
N GLN A 446 -4.09 -4.49 3.02
CA GLN A 446 -4.40 -4.89 4.39
C GLN A 446 -3.21 -4.70 5.33
N ASN A 447 -1.98 -4.98 4.88
CA ASN A 447 -0.79 -4.78 5.71
C ASN A 447 -0.58 -3.30 6.06
N ILE A 448 -0.84 -2.40 5.10
CA ILE A 448 -0.76 -0.95 5.31
C ILE A 448 -1.82 -0.50 6.33
N LEU A 449 -3.06 -0.99 6.21
CA LEU A 449 -4.13 -0.70 7.16
C LEU A 449 -3.79 -1.18 8.57
N ASP A 450 -3.40 -2.45 8.72
CA ASP A 450 -3.04 -3.06 10.00
C ASP A 450 -1.88 -2.32 10.67
N TYR A 451 -0.85 -1.97 9.89
CA TYR A 451 0.29 -1.19 10.37
C TYR A 451 -0.14 0.21 10.84
N THR A 452 -0.97 0.90 10.07
CA THR A 452 -1.49 2.23 10.44
C THR A 452 -2.27 2.17 11.75
N CYS A 453 -3.17 1.19 11.88
CA CYS A 453 -3.94 0.95 13.10
C CYS A 453 -3.02 0.62 14.28
N ALA A 454 -2.05 -0.27 14.13
CA ALA A 454 -1.13 -0.65 15.19
C ALA A 454 -0.31 0.56 15.70
N ARG A 455 0.17 1.43 14.80
CA ARG A 455 0.89 2.65 15.19
C ARG A 455 0.00 3.65 15.92
N VAL A 456 -1.27 3.77 15.54
CA VAL A 456 -2.26 4.58 16.25
C VAL A 456 -2.55 4.01 17.64
N ASP A 457 -2.74 2.69 17.74
CA ASP A 457 -2.97 2.00 19.02
C ASP A 457 -1.78 2.17 19.98
N GLU A 458 -0.55 2.13 19.47
CA GLU A 458 0.67 2.44 20.24
C GLU A 458 0.72 3.89 20.74
N ALA A 459 0.26 4.87 19.95
CA ALA A 459 0.20 6.27 20.37
C ALA A 459 -0.89 6.49 21.43
N ILE A 460 -2.05 5.85 21.27
CA ILE A 460 -3.13 5.84 22.28
C ILE A 460 -2.62 5.27 23.60
N ALA A 461 -1.93 4.11 23.55
CA ALA A 461 -1.37 3.47 24.75
C ALA A 461 -0.31 4.33 25.45
N ARG A 462 0.42 5.16 24.71
CA ARG A 462 1.41 6.10 25.24
C ARG A 462 0.78 7.26 26.01
N ALA A 463 -0.43 7.69 25.61
CA ALA A 463 -1.24 8.71 26.28
C ALA A 463 -0.47 9.98 26.67
N LEU A 464 0.26 10.57 25.72
CA LEU A 464 1.08 11.76 25.97
C LEU A 464 0.20 12.99 26.30
N PRO A 465 0.46 13.71 27.42
CA PRO A 465 -0.31 14.90 27.80
C PRO A 465 -0.28 16.03 26.75
N GLU A 466 0.83 16.15 26.01
CA GLU A 466 1.02 17.19 24.99
C GLU A 466 0.35 16.86 23.65
N GLY A 467 -0.30 15.69 23.54
CA GLY A 467 -0.85 15.17 22.29
C GLY A 467 0.22 14.65 21.33
N GLU A 468 -0.21 13.86 20.34
CA GLU A 468 0.68 13.26 19.35
C GLU A 468 -0.02 13.19 17.99
N ARG A 469 0.61 13.76 16.96
CA ARG A 469 0.15 13.61 15.57
C ARG A 469 1.05 12.63 14.83
N LEU A 470 0.48 11.51 14.41
CA LEU A 470 1.15 10.54 13.56
C LEU A 470 0.94 10.91 12.10
N ARG A 471 2.00 10.91 11.28
CA ARG A 471 1.91 11.15 9.84
C ARG A 471 2.19 9.85 9.09
N PHE A 472 1.33 9.51 8.13
CA PHE A 472 1.44 8.33 7.29
C PHE A 472 1.45 8.74 5.82
N VAL A 473 2.53 8.46 5.11
CA VAL A 473 2.61 8.62 3.66
C VAL A 473 2.07 7.36 3.02
N LEU A 474 1.05 7.51 2.18
CA LEU A 474 0.33 6.42 1.56
C LEU A 474 0.87 6.13 0.14
N GLY A 475 1.89 5.27 0.03
CA GLY A 475 2.42 4.78 -1.25
C GLY A 475 1.54 3.68 -1.85
N THR A 476 0.27 3.98 -2.09
CA THR A 476 -0.72 3.09 -2.71
C THR A 476 -1.88 3.94 -3.22
N GLU A 477 -2.79 3.35 -3.99
CA GLU A 477 -3.96 4.07 -4.49
C GLU A 477 -4.95 4.52 -3.41
N THR A 478 -5.85 5.43 -3.81
CA THR A 478 -6.78 6.11 -2.89
C THR A 478 -8.04 5.36 -2.52
N GLY A 479 -8.33 4.21 -3.17
CA GLY A 479 -9.46 3.35 -2.80
C GLY A 479 -9.41 2.81 -1.36
N MET A 480 -8.27 2.91 -0.67
CA MET A 480 -8.13 2.50 0.72
C MET A 480 -8.47 3.57 1.75
N VAL A 481 -8.60 4.83 1.33
CA VAL A 481 -8.68 5.99 2.22
C VAL A 481 -9.87 5.88 3.15
N THR A 482 -11.04 5.50 2.63
CA THR A 482 -12.26 5.32 3.43
C THR A 482 -12.09 4.28 4.52
N SER A 483 -11.44 3.15 4.19
CA SER A 483 -11.19 2.06 5.15
C SER A 483 -10.22 2.47 6.24
N ILE A 484 -9.11 3.13 5.88
CA ILE A 484 -8.12 3.66 6.83
C ILE A 484 -8.77 4.70 7.74
N VAL A 485 -9.45 5.69 7.16
CA VAL A 485 -10.05 6.79 7.93
C VAL A 485 -11.06 6.26 8.95
N ARG A 486 -11.96 5.36 8.54
CA ARG A 486 -12.95 4.79 9.45
C ARG A 486 -12.32 3.94 10.56
N ALA A 487 -11.35 3.08 10.21
CA ALA A 487 -10.69 2.21 11.18
C ALA A 487 -9.87 2.99 12.21
N VAL A 488 -9.20 4.06 11.77
CA VAL A 488 -8.43 4.96 12.64
C VAL A 488 -9.37 5.82 13.49
N GLN A 489 -10.40 6.44 12.90
CA GLN A 489 -11.34 7.29 13.63
C GLN A 489 -12.10 6.51 14.70
N ALA A 490 -12.50 5.25 14.42
CA ALA A 490 -13.15 4.40 15.41
C ALA A 490 -12.25 4.16 16.65
N ARG A 491 -10.95 3.94 16.45
CA ARG A 491 -9.97 3.79 17.54
C ARG A 491 -9.81 5.07 18.34
N LEU A 492 -9.66 6.20 17.65
CA LEU A 492 -9.53 7.51 18.30
C LEU A 492 -10.77 7.89 19.11
N ARG A 493 -11.98 7.60 18.60
CA ARG A 493 -13.24 7.78 19.34
C ARG A 493 -13.27 6.92 20.60
N SER A 494 -13.01 5.63 20.46
CA SER A 494 -12.98 4.71 21.60
C SER A 494 -11.96 5.12 22.67
N ALA A 495 -10.81 5.65 22.25
CA ALA A 495 -9.78 6.15 23.16
C ALA A 495 -10.23 7.42 23.90
N CYS A 496 -10.86 8.35 23.20
CA CYS A 496 -11.33 9.60 23.80
C CYS A 496 -12.51 9.36 24.75
N ASP A 497 -13.41 8.42 24.43
CA ASP A 497 -14.45 7.94 25.36
C ASP A 497 -13.86 7.31 26.63
N ALA A 498 -12.67 6.69 26.53
CA ALA A 498 -11.91 6.15 27.65
C ALA A 498 -11.01 7.18 28.37
N GLY A 499 -11.09 8.46 27.99
CA GLY A 499 -10.36 9.56 28.64
C GLY A 499 -8.98 9.88 28.05
N VAL A 500 -8.59 9.23 26.94
CA VAL A 500 -7.34 9.53 26.21
C VAL A 500 -7.70 10.31 24.94
N CYS A 501 -7.57 11.64 25.00
CA CYS A 501 -7.79 12.52 23.86
C CYS A 501 -6.47 13.24 23.49
N GLY A 502 -6.32 13.66 22.23
CA GLY A 502 -5.13 14.38 21.74
C GLY A 502 -4.20 13.58 20.81
N VAL A 503 -4.58 12.35 20.45
CA VAL A 503 -3.94 11.60 19.36
C VAL A 503 -4.64 11.94 18.04
N GLU A 504 -3.85 12.27 17.03
CA GLU A 504 -4.31 12.56 15.66
C GLU A 504 -3.54 11.71 14.65
N ALA A 505 -4.18 11.37 13.54
CA ALA A 505 -3.52 10.71 12.41
C ALA A 505 -3.68 11.55 11.14
N GLU A 506 -2.56 11.87 10.49
CA GLU A 506 -2.52 12.56 9.21
C GLU A 506 -2.16 11.56 8.11
N ILE A 507 -3.07 11.32 7.17
CA ILE A 507 -2.86 10.49 5.98
C ILE A 507 -2.46 11.40 4.83
N VAL A 508 -1.23 11.28 4.38
CA VAL A 508 -0.60 12.09 3.33
C VAL A 508 -0.68 11.34 2.02
N PHE A 509 -1.17 12.00 0.97
CA PHE A 509 -1.24 11.44 -0.38
C PHE A 509 -0.05 11.93 -1.21
N PRO A 510 0.93 11.07 -1.52
CA PRO A 510 2.10 11.46 -2.30
C PRO A 510 1.73 11.56 -3.79
N VAL A 511 0.89 12.55 -4.12
CA VAL A 511 0.44 12.88 -5.47
C VAL A 511 0.95 14.27 -5.82
N SER A 512 1.50 14.44 -7.01
CA SER A 512 2.03 15.74 -7.45
C SER A 512 0.91 16.78 -7.50
N SER A 513 1.13 17.95 -6.89
CA SER A 513 0.26 19.12 -7.05
C SER A 513 0.32 19.73 -8.45
N ASP A 514 1.37 19.40 -9.21
CA ASP A 514 1.77 20.05 -10.45
C ASP A 514 1.43 19.26 -11.70
N ALA A 515 0.78 18.10 -11.55
CA ALA A 515 0.02 17.52 -12.64
C ALA A 515 -1.11 18.53 -12.90
N VAL A 516 -0.92 19.42 -13.87
CA VAL A 516 -1.92 20.39 -14.33
C VAL A 516 -1.99 20.34 -15.87
N ALA A 517 -3.10 19.83 -16.39
CA ALA A 517 -3.43 19.78 -17.81
C ALA A 517 -4.24 21.02 -18.23
N ALA A 518 -3.84 21.65 -19.33
CA ALA A 518 -4.65 22.68 -19.98
C ALA A 518 -5.81 22.01 -20.72
N THR A 519 -7.05 22.39 -20.41
CA THR A 519 -8.28 21.75 -20.92
C THR A 519 -8.71 22.23 -22.31
N GLY A 520 -8.10 23.31 -22.81
CA GLY A 520 -8.54 23.98 -24.03
C GLY A 520 -9.91 24.68 -23.91
N ASP A 521 -10.53 24.68 -22.73
CA ASP A 521 -11.80 25.36 -22.45
C ASP A 521 -11.55 26.79 -21.94
N ALA A 522 -12.28 27.78 -22.48
CA ALA A 522 -12.11 29.18 -22.14
C ALA A 522 -12.60 29.52 -20.72
N ASP A 523 -13.52 28.72 -20.17
CA ASP A 523 -14.11 28.95 -18.85
C ASP A 523 -13.35 28.21 -17.71
N ILE A 524 -12.58 27.15 -18.01
CA ILE A 524 -11.74 26.43 -17.03
C ILE A 524 -10.40 26.05 -17.66
N PRO A 525 -9.46 26.99 -17.85
CA PRO A 525 -8.28 26.80 -18.72
C PRO A 525 -7.24 25.80 -18.21
N VAL A 526 -7.33 25.35 -16.96
CA VAL A 526 -6.27 24.67 -16.21
C VAL A 526 -6.89 23.69 -15.20
N VAL A 527 -6.55 22.39 -15.25
CA VAL A 527 -7.10 21.31 -14.41
C VAL A 527 -6.00 20.41 -13.88
N PRO A 528 -6.07 19.86 -12.65
CA PRO A 528 -5.06 18.92 -12.19
C PRO A 528 -4.99 17.64 -13.07
N GLY A 529 -3.88 17.41 -13.77
CA GLY A 529 -3.57 16.19 -14.53
C GLY A 529 -2.23 16.24 -15.28
N VAL A 530 -1.65 15.08 -15.59
CA VAL A 530 -0.42 14.98 -16.40
C VAL A 530 -0.76 15.21 -17.88
N LEU A 531 0.08 15.95 -18.63
CA LEU A 531 -0.13 16.25 -20.05
C LEU A 531 0.21 15.04 -20.93
N SER A 532 -0.70 14.07 -21.05
CA SER A 532 -0.75 13.11 -22.17
C SER A 532 -1.91 12.13 -22.01
N GLY A 533 -3.04 12.34 -22.69
CA GLY A 533 -4.02 11.28 -23.03
C GLY A 533 -4.62 10.42 -21.90
N GLU A 534 -4.32 10.70 -20.62
CA GLU A 534 -4.61 9.84 -19.47
C GLU A 534 -5.56 10.55 -18.50
N GLY A 535 -6.84 10.20 -18.58
CA GLY A 535 -7.75 9.93 -17.46
C GLY A 535 -7.96 10.94 -16.31
N CYS A 536 -7.39 12.14 -16.31
CA CYS A 536 -7.60 13.11 -15.24
C CYS A 536 -8.88 13.93 -15.48
N SER A 537 -9.87 13.78 -14.61
CA SER A 537 -11.11 14.57 -14.62
C SER A 537 -10.97 15.88 -13.84
N LEU A 538 -11.87 16.83 -14.11
CA LEU A 538 -12.03 18.13 -13.43
C LEU A 538 -12.06 18.04 -11.89
N ASP A 539 -12.39 16.87 -11.34
CA ASP A 539 -12.53 16.61 -9.91
C ASP A 539 -11.23 16.13 -9.21
N GLY A 540 -10.09 16.21 -9.90
CA GLY A 540 -8.77 16.11 -9.26
C GLY A 540 -8.28 14.70 -8.91
N GLY A 541 -8.63 13.67 -9.66
CA GLY A 541 -8.20 12.30 -9.37
C GLY A 541 -6.88 11.90 -10.03
N CYS A 542 -5.74 12.45 -9.63
CA CYS A 542 -4.43 12.02 -10.13
C CYS A 542 -3.98 10.64 -9.59
N ALA A 543 -4.78 9.98 -8.73
CA ALA A 543 -4.45 8.69 -8.08
C ALA A 543 -5.63 7.70 -7.99
N SER A 544 -6.42 7.63 -9.05
CA SER A 544 -7.56 6.71 -9.16
C SER A 544 -7.57 6.06 -10.53
N CYS A 545 -7.83 4.75 -10.59
CA CYS A 545 -7.91 4.02 -11.86
C CYS A 545 -9.06 4.55 -12.75
N PRO A 546 -8.80 4.98 -14.00
CA PRO A 546 -9.85 5.48 -14.90
C PRO A 546 -10.89 4.42 -15.24
N TYR A 547 -10.50 3.15 -15.34
CA TYR A 547 -11.42 2.04 -15.55
C TYR A 547 -12.31 1.79 -14.33
N MET A 548 -11.77 1.89 -13.12
CA MET A 548 -12.59 1.75 -11.90
C MET A 548 -13.64 2.87 -11.81
N LYS A 549 -13.34 4.09 -12.28
CA LYS A 549 -14.31 5.20 -12.33
C LYS A 549 -15.50 4.97 -13.26
N MET A 550 -15.41 4.03 -14.20
CA MET A 550 -16.57 3.63 -15.01
C MET A 550 -17.68 2.99 -14.15
N ASN A 551 -17.33 2.47 -12.97
CA ASN A 551 -18.26 1.96 -11.97
C ASN A 551 -18.78 3.09 -11.09
N SER A 552 -19.66 3.93 -11.63
CA SER A 552 -20.26 5.06 -10.89
C SER A 552 -21.57 4.70 -10.20
N TYR A 553 -22.00 5.54 -9.25
CA TYR A 553 -23.32 5.42 -8.61
C TYR A 553 -24.45 5.45 -9.64
N ASP A 554 -24.34 6.34 -10.64
CA ASP A 554 -25.34 6.46 -11.69
C ASP A 554 -25.40 5.22 -12.58
N ALA A 555 -24.25 4.61 -12.88
CA ALA A 555 -24.19 3.36 -13.64
C ALA A 555 -24.85 2.21 -12.86
N LEU A 556 -24.55 2.11 -11.56
CA LEU A 556 -25.19 1.16 -10.66
C LEU A 556 -26.71 1.35 -10.59
N MET A 557 -27.18 2.58 -10.41
CA MET A 557 -28.62 2.86 -10.37
C MET A 557 -29.31 2.59 -11.71
N LYS A 558 -28.69 2.91 -12.85
CA LYS A 558 -29.21 2.56 -14.18
C LYS A 558 -29.35 1.05 -14.37
N MET A 559 -28.40 0.26 -13.87
CA MET A 559 -28.50 -1.20 -13.87
C MET A 559 -29.68 -1.64 -13.01
N CYS A 560 -29.73 -1.16 -11.76
CA CYS A 560 -30.84 -1.45 -10.84
C CYS A 560 -32.19 -1.13 -11.47
N ASP A 561 -32.37 0.03 -12.12
CA ASP A 561 -33.63 0.46 -12.74
C ASP A 561 -34.09 -0.48 -13.87
N ARG A 562 -33.15 -1.06 -14.60
CA ARG A 562 -33.43 -1.95 -15.75
C ARG A 562 -33.75 -3.39 -15.34
N VAL A 563 -33.22 -3.86 -14.21
CA VAL A 563 -33.52 -5.20 -13.66
C VAL A 563 -35.00 -5.34 -13.31
N GLY A 564 -35.59 -6.51 -13.56
CA GLY A 564 -36.98 -6.84 -13.20
C GLY A 564 -38.01 -6.52 -14.28
N SER A 565 -37.59 -6.14 -15.50
CA SER A 565 -38.47 -6.04 -16.67
C SER A 565 -37.78 -6.57 -17.93
N ALA A 566 -38.49 -7.32 -18.77
CA ALA A 566 -37.89 -7.90 -19.98
C ALA A 566 -37.31 -6.84 -20.93
N ALA A 567 -37.96 -5.68 -21.06
CA ALA A 567 -37.48 -4.58 -21.87
C ALA A 567 -36.21 -3.94 -21.28
N GLY A 568 -36.17 -3.73 -19.95
CA GLY A 568 -34.99 -3.19 -19.28
C GLY A 568 -33.79 -4.13 -19.33
N GLU A 569 -34.03 -5.43 -19.10
CA GLU A 569 -32.98 -6.46 -19.16
C GLU A 569 -32.42 -6.66 -20.56
N ALA A 570 -33.25 -6.52 -21.61
CA ALA A 570 -32.75 -6.51 -22.98
C ALA A 570 -31.77 -5.34 -23.24
N MET A 571 -31.91 -4.23 -22.52
CA MET A 571 -30.96 -3.09 -22.57
C MET A 571 -29.71 -3.31 -21.70
N LEU A 572 -29.60 -4.43 -20.98
CA LEU A 572 -28.43 -4.83 -20.20
C LEU A 572 -27.60 -5.92 -20.88
N ALA A 573 -27.98 -6.38 -22.07
CA ALA A 573 -27.29 -7.49 -22.76
C ALA A 573 -25.80 -7.21 -23.00
N ALA A 574 -25.41 -5.95 -23.26
CA ALA A 574 -24.01 -5.56 -23.45
C ALA A 574 -23.21 -5.45 -22.13
N GLN A 575 -23.92 -5.48 -21.00
CA GLN A 575 -23.36 -5.49 -19.65
C GLN A 575 -23.26 -6.91 -19.07
N GLU A 576 -23.67 -7.94 -19.81
CA GLU A 576 -23.38 -9.32 -19.41
C GLU A 576 -21.88 -9.59 -19.60
N PRO A 577 -21.18 -10.15 -18.59
CA PRO A 577 -19.80 -10.57 -18.74
C PRO A 577 -19.67 -11.60 -19.85
N ARG A 578 -18.51 -11.63 -20.51
CA ARG A 578 -18.21 -12.63 -21.52
C ARG A 578 -18.30 -14.03 -20.91
N LYS A 579 -18.96 -14.94 -21.64
CA LYS A 579 -19.02 -16.34 -21.27
C LYS A 579 -17.79 -17.05 -21.84
N TYR A 580 -17.03 -17.67 -20.95
CA TYR A 580 -15.84 -18.42 -21.32
C TYR A 580 -16.20 -19.88 -21.62
N GLU A 581 -16.80 -20.13 -22.80
CA GLU A 581 -17.10 -21.49 -23.28
C GLU A 581 -15.82 -22.22 -23.76
N SER A 582 -15.88 -23.52 -24.05
CA SER A 582 -14.75 -24.25 -24.64
C SER A 582 -14.62 -23.94 -26.13
N GLU A 583 -13.38 -23.84 -26.65
CA GLU A 583 -13.11 -23.52 -28.06
C GLU A 583 -13.79 -24.48 -29.06
N ASP A 584 -14.09 -25.71 -28.63
CA ASP A 584 -14.68 -26.77 -29.46
C ASP A 584 -16.02 -27.32 -28.92
N GLY A 585 -16.52 -26.81 -27.79
CA GLY A 585 -17.73 -27.31 -27.13
C GLY A 585 -17.62 -28.70 -26.48
N THR A 586 -16.44 -29.34 -26.52
CA THR A 586 -16.24 -30.72 -26.03
C THR A 586 -15.19 -30.87 -24.92
N GLY A 587 -14.34 -29.85 -24.74
CA GLY A 587 -13.37 -29.77 -23.63
C GLY A 587 -13.84 -28.95 -22.41
N PRO A 588 -13.01 -28.88 -21.35
CA PRO A 588 -13.21 -27.96 -20.23
C PRO A 588 -13.29 -26.52 -20.74
N SER A 589 -14.20 -25.73 -20.18
CA SER A 589 -14.39 -24.33 -20.56
C SER A 589 -13.14 -23.49 -20.28
N ILE A 590 -12.92 -22.39 -21.00
CA ILE A 590 -11.79 -21.47 -20.72
C ILE A 590 -11.85 -20.99 -19.26
N ALA A 591 -13.06 -20.79 -18.72
CA ALA A 591 -13.27 -20.48 -17.31
C ALA A 591 -12.69 -21.55 -16.40
N SER A 592 -13.04 -22.83 -16.63
CA SER A 592 -12.54 -23.94 -15.81
C SER A 592 -11.02 -24.07 -15.86
N GLN A 593 -10.42 -23.86 -17.04
CA GLN A 593 -8.96 -23.89 -17.22
C GLN A 593 -8.28 -22.70 -16.54
N GLY A 594 -8.85 -21.50 -16.66
CA GLY A 594 -8.36 -20.29 -16.00
C GLY A 594 -8.50 -20.32 -14.47
N CYS A 595 -9.44 -21.11 -13.95
CA CYS A 595 -9.61 -21.36 -12.52
C CYS A 595 -8.50 -22.28 -11.95
N VAL A 596 -7.84 -23.13 -12.74
CA VAL A 596 -6.81 -24.06 -12.24
C VAL A 596 -5.67 -23.32 -11.48
N PRO A 597 -5.03 -22.27 -12.04
CA PRO A 597 -4.05 -21.47 -11.29
C PRO A 597 -4.59 -20.83 -10.00
N ILE A 598 -5.86 -20.43 -9.99
CA ILE A 598 -6.53 -19.85 -8.82
C ILE A 598 -6.74 -20.92 -7.74
N LEU A 599 -7.15 -22.13 -8.13
CA LEU A 599 -7.32 -23.26 -7.21
C LEU A 599 -5.99 -23.67 -6.58
N HIS A 600 -4.88 -23.67 -7.34
CA HIS A 600 -3.54 -23.87 -6.79
C HIS A 600 -3.20 -22.84 -5.71
N MET A 601 -3.49 -21.57 -5.97
CA MET A 601 -3.29 -20.50 -4.99
C MET A 601 -4.17 -20.68 -3.75
N ARG A 602 -5.46 -21.01 -3.91
CA ARG A 602 -6.39 -21.28 -2.79
C ARG A 602 -5.91 -22.47 -1.95
N HIS A 603 -5.45 -23.53 -2.60
CA HIS A 603 -4.84 -24.68 -1.92
C HIS A 603 -3.62 -24.25 -1.11
N PHE A 604 -2.71 -23.48 -1.71
CA PHE A 604 -1.53 -22.95 -1.01
C PHE A 604 -1.92 -22.06 0.17
N GLN A 605 -2.87 -21.14 0.01
CA GLN A 605 -3.32 -20.27 1.10
C GLN A 605 -3.88 -21.06 2.29
N LYS A 606 -4.60 -22.15 2.02
CA LYS A 606 -5.20 -23.04 3.02
C LYS A 606 -4.18 -23.95 3.70
N ASN A 607 -3.34 -24.63 2.92
CA ASN A 607 -2.48 -25.72 3.40
C ASN A 607 -1.03 -25.28 3.68
N LYS A 608 -0.66 -24.06 3.25
CA LYS A 608 0.71 -23.51 3.32
C LYS A 608 1.74 -24.34 2.54
N THR A 609 1.28 -25.16 1.60
CA THR A 609 2.10 -25.97 0.69
C THR A 609 1.43 -26.00 -0.68
N PHE A 610 2.22 -26.15 -1.73
CA PHE A 610 1.72 -26.47 -3.07
C PHE A 610 1.13 -27.87 -3.08
N SER A 611 0.10 -28.08 -3.91
CA SER A 611 -0.52 -29.39 -4.08
C SER A 611 0.43 -30.35 -4.81
N ASP A 612 0.31 -31.65 -4.51
CA ASP A 612 1.09 -32.69 -5.20
C ASP A 612 0.88 -32.66 -6.72
N GLU A 613 -0.32 -32.30 -7.16
CA GLU A 613 -0.65 -32.11 -8.58
C GLU A 613 0.18 -30.99 -9.22
N LEU A 614 0.25 -29.81 -8.58
CA LEU A 614 1.05 -28.69 -9.09
C LEU A 614 2.55 -29.03 -9.07
N VAL A 615 3.04 -29.67 -8.01
CA VAL A 615 4.46 -30.07 -7.91
C VAL A 615 4.81 -31.10 -8.98
N THR A 616 3.93 -32.07 -9.23
CA THR A 616 4.10 -33.06 -10.30
C THR A 616 4.09 -32.39 -11.67
N ASP A 617 3.22 -31.39 -11.87
CA ASP A 617 3.15 -30.64 -13.13
C ASP A 617 4.43 -29.83 -13.39
N ILE A 618 4.92 -29.10 -12.37
CA ILE A 618 6.17 -28.32 -12.44
C ILE A 618 7.38 -29.21 -12.74
N THR A 619 7.45 -30.39 -12.11
CA THR A 619 8.59 -31.31 -12.28
C THR A 619 8.47 -32.20 -13.52
N GLY A 620 7.27 -32.33 -14.08
CA GLY A 620 6.96 -33.18 -15.23
C GLY A 620 7.01 -32.47 -16.58
N ARG A 621 6.76 -31.15 -16.63
CA ARG A 621 6.85 -30.35 -17.87
C ARG A 621 8.28 -29.88 -18.15
N VAL A 622 8.61 -29.68 -19.43
CA VAL A 622 9.94 -29.26 -19.92
C VAL A 622 9.83 -28.09 -20.85
#